data_AF-A0A376X3V0-F1
#
_entry.id   AF-A0A376X3V0-F1
#
_cell.length_a   1.000
_cell.length_b   1.000
_cell.length_c   1.000
_cell.angle_alpha   90.00
_cell.angle_beta   90.00
_cell.angle_gamma   90.00
#
_symmetry.space_group_name_H-M   'P 1'
#
loop_
_entity.id
_entity.type
_entity.pdbx_description
1 polymer ?
#
loop_
_entity_poly.entity_id
_entity_poly.type
_entity_poly.pdbx_seq_one_letter_code
_entity_poly.pdbx_strand_id
1 'polypeptide(L)'
;MVNRVSKKRNPFFHIPYNPRDLTGVETKGGGGKLFVNVDENYRVKLANELDSSFEALSEESRDYPELLKTLVFKIRDEAIAKSHRPMTLASDGNLEIAGHGKINEMLVAAHSASYRSLKTAILNRQTKAIKNNLSAIESIEPWTAERKTSLSSDELVRMKSIYVRLFRYNGDDANQKI
;
A
#
# COMPACT_ATOMS: atom_id res chain seq x y z
N MET A 1 38.65 15.54 1.45
CA MET A 1 38.09 16.89 1.24
C MET A 1 37.48 16.90 -0.16
N VAL A 2 36.18 16.63 -0.29
CA VAL A 2 35.54 16.49 -1.61
C VAL A 2 35.05 17.86 -2.06
N ASN A 3 35.63 18.34 -3.16
CA ASN A 3 35.34 19.61 -3.80
C ASN A 3 33.89 19.63 -4.31
N ARG A 4 32.98 20.34 -3.61
CA ARG A 4 31.59 20.50 -4.05
C ARG A 4 31.52 21.64 -5.06
N VAL A 5 31.58 21.29 -6.35
CA VAL A 5 31.18 22.20 -7.43
C VAL A 5 29.71 22.56 -7.23
N SER A 6 29.41 23.84 -7.07
CA SER A 6 28.04 24.34 -6.93
C SER A 6 27.28 24.14 -8.24
N LYS A 7 26.43 23.10 -8.30
CA LYS A 7 25.42 22.99 -9.35
C LYS A 7 24.34 24.04 -9.09
N LYS A 8 24.58 25.28 -9.52
CA LYS A 8 23.52 26.28 -9.71
C LYS A 8 22.42 25.66 -10.58
N ARG A 9 21.25 25.42 -9.99
CA ARG A 9 19.98 24.99 -10.62
C ARG A 9 19.74 23.48 -10.81
N ASN A 10 20.06 22.63 -9.84
CA ASN A 10 19.25 21.42 -9.69
C ASN A 10 18.18 21.68 -8.62
N PRO A 11 16.88 21.84 -8.97
CA PRO A 11 15.81 22.03 -8.00
C PRO A 11 15.49 20.76 -7.21
N PHE A 12 16.06 19.61 -7.60
CA PHE A 12 15.89 18.35 -6.90
C PHE A 12 17.01 18.12 -5.89
N PHE A 13 16.67 18.10 -4.61
CA PHE A 13 17.55 17.64 -3.55
C PHE A 13 17.34 16.14 -3.33
N HIS A 14 18.30 15.34 -3.77
CA HIS A 14 18.32 13.92 -3.45
C HIS A 14 18.81 13.73 -2.01
N ILE A 15 17.91 13.34 -1.11
CA ILE A 15 18.27 12.92 0.25
C ILE A 15 18.75 11.47 0.14
N PRO A 16 20.05 11.18 0.38
CA PRO A 16 20.54 9.82 0.31
C PRO A 16 19.88 8.98 1.39
N TYR A 17 19.38 7.82 0.98
CA TYR A 17 18.84 6.80 1.86
C TYR A 17 19.85 6.41 2.95
N ASN A 18 19.44 6.39 4.21
CA ASN A 18 20.23 5.85 5.32
C ASN A 18 19.68 4.45 5.69
N PRO A 19 20.53 3.42 5.84
CA PRO A 19 20.10 2.10 6.29
C PRO A 19 19.30 2.10 7.60
N ARG A 20 19.50 3.11 8.47
CA ARG A 20 18.72 3.31 9.71
C ARG A 20 17.31 3.86 9.48
N ASP A 21 17.00 4.35 8.28
CA ASP A 21 15.65 4.76 7.87
C ASP A 21 14.74 3.54 7.67
N LEU A 22 15.32 2.36 7.43
CA LEU A 22 14.61 1.08 7.53
C LEU A 22 14.58 0.62 8.99
N THR A 23 13.67 1.18 9.78
CA THR A 23 13.12 0.39 10.88
C THR A 23 11.91 -0.37 10.33
N GLY A 24 12.18 -1.42 9.55
CA GLY A 24 11.21 -2.50 9.44
C GLY A 24 10.94 -2.99 10.85
N VAL A 25 9.69 -2.92 11.30
CA VAL A 25 9.32 -3.49 12.60
C VAL A 25 9.45 -5.00 12.45
N GLU A 26 10.55 -5.57 12.91
CA GLU A 26 10.64 -7.02 13.11
C GLU A 26 9.53 -7.40 14.09
N THR A 27 8.54 -8.15 13.60
CA THR A 27 7.47 -8.67 14.43
C THR A 27 8.05 -9.77 15.31
N LYS A 28 8.37 -9.46 16.56
CA LYS A 28 8.65 -10.48 17.57
C LYS A 28 7.40 -11.35 17.72
N GLY A 29 7.55 -12.64 17.44
CA GLY A 29 6.46 -13.60 17.34
C GLY A 29 5.54 -13.61 18.54
N GLY A 30 4.30 -13.16 18.31
CA GLY A 30 3.12 -13.54 19.07
C GLY A 30 2.16 -14.17 18.08
N GLY A 31 1.75 -15.42 18.30
CA GLY A 31 0.80 -16.09 17.42
C GLY A 31 -0.41 -15.19 17.14
N GLY A 32 -0.84 -15.11 15.88
CA GLY A 32 -1.76 -14.05 15.49
C GLY A 32 -3.05 -14.04 16.31
N LYS A 33 -3.44 -12.85 16.77
CA LYS A 33 -4.71 -12.57 17.45
C LYS A 33 -5.82 -12.34 16.42
N LEU A 34 -7.03 -12.82 16.74
CA LEU A 34 -8.25 -12.48 16.03
C LEU A 34 -8.84 -11.21 16.67
N PHE A 35 -9.10 -10.16 15.87
CA PHE A 35 -9.61 -8.88 16.36
C PHE A 35 -11.13 -8.75 16.25
N VAL A 36 -11.71 -9.35 15.21
CA VAL A 36 -13.15 -9.43 14.95
C VAL A 36 -13.49 -10.80 14.40
N ASN A 37 -14.77 -11.20 14.49
CA ASN A 37 -15.22 -12.42 13.84
C ASN A 37 -15.13 -12.26 12.31
N VAL A 38 -14.51 -13.22 11.63
CA VAL A 38 -14.36 -13.23 10.16
C VAL A 38 -15.39 -14.21 9.60
N ASP A 39 -16.65 -13.79 9.64
CA ASP A 39 -17.77 -14.52 9.05
C ASP A 39 -17.94 -14.23 7.56
N GLU A 40 -18.93 -14.88 6.95
CA GLU A 40 -19.20 -14.75 5.52
C GLU A 40 -19.59 -13.31 5.13
N ASN A 41 -20.41 -12.64 5.95
CA ASN A 41 -20.84 -11.26 5.69
C ASN A 41 -19.65 -10.31 5.68
N TYR A 42 -18.74 -10.47 6.63
CA TYR A 42 -17.51 -9.69 6.69
C TYR A 42 -16.60 -9.93 5.48
N ARG A 43 -16.47 -11.19 5.04
CA ARG A 43 -15.68 -11.54 3.84
C ARG A 43 -16.27 -10.94 2.58
N VAL A 44 -17.59 -11.07 2.39
CA VAL A 44 -18.31 -10.48 1.26
C VAL A 44 -18.17 -8.95 1.27
N LYS A 45 -18.27 -8.31 2.44
CA LYS A 45 -18.03 -6.86 2.58
C LYS A 45 -16.65 -6.47 2.07
N LEU A 46 -15.58 -7.12 2.56
CA LEU A 46 -14.22 -6.83 2.10
C LEU A 46 -14.02 -7.12 0.60
N ALA A 47 -14.64 -8.17 0.08
CA ALA A 47 -14.57 -8.50 -1.35
C ALA A 47 -15.26 -7.43 -2.21
N ASN A 48 -16.38 -6.87 -1.76
CA ASN A 48 -17.06 -5.77 -2.43
C ASN A 48 -16.24 -4.47 -2.36
N GLU A 49 -15.63 -4.16 -1.21
CA GLU A 49 -14.72 -3.02 -1.07
C GLU A 49 -13.50 -3.15 -2.01
N LEU A 50 -12.98 -4.37 -2.17
CA LEU A 50 -11.93 -4.66 -3.15
C LEU A 50 -12.41 -4.40 -4.59
N ASP A 51 -13.61 -4.85 -4.95
CA ASP A 51 -14.20 -4.61 -6.27
C ASP A 51 -14.32 -3.12 -6.56
N SER A 52 -14.95 -2.36 -5.66
CA SER A 52 -15.11 -0.92 -5.79
C SER A 52 -13.76 -0.19 -5.84
N SER A 53 -12.76 -0.64 -5.09
CA SER A 53 -11.41 -0.07 -5.14
C SER A 53 -10.74 -0.30 -6.50
N PHE A 54 -10.88 -1.49 -7.08
CA PHE A 54 -10.32 -1.80 -8.40
C PHE A 54 -11.01 -1.04 -9.53
N GLU A 55 -12.33 -0.80 -9.40
CA GLU A 55 -13.14 0.00 -10.31
C GLU A 55 -12.75 1.48 -10.25
N ALA A 56 -12.61 2.05 -9.05
CA ALA A 56 -12.18 3.44 -8.86
C ALA A 56 -10.78 3.71 -9.45
N LEU A 57 -9.91 2.70 -9.49
CA LEU A 57 -8.57 2.78 -10.08
C LEU A 57 -8.53 2.38 -11.57
N SER A 58 -9.67 2.11 -12.20
CA SER A 58 -9.72 1.59 -13.57
C SER A 58 -9.37 2.64 -14.62
N GLU A 59 -9.70 3.91 -14.39
CA GLU A 59 -9.35 5.02 -15.31
C GLU A 59 -7.83 5.17 -15.42
N GLU A 60 -7.11 5.22 -14.30
CA GLU A 60 -5.64 5.29 -14.28
C GLU A 60 -5.00 4.10 -15.02
N SER A 61 -5.63 2.92 -14.96
CA SER A 61 -5.13 1.71 -15.63
C SER A 61 -5.44 1.67 -17.12
N ARG A 62 -6.39 2.46 -17.63
CA ARG A 62 -6.65 2.54 -19.07
C ARG A 62 -5.51 3.29 -19.76
N ASP A 63 -5.05 4.36 -19.14
CA ASP A 63 -3.99 5.20 -19.69
C ASP A 63 -2.60 4.57 -19.48
N TYR A 64 -2.44 3.77 -18.42
CA TYR A 64 -1.18 3.12 -18.05
C TYR A 64 -1.40 1.67 -17.58
N PRO A 65 -1.62 0.71 -18.50
CA PRO A 65 -1.99 -0.67 -18.16
C PRO A 65 -0.90 -1.45 -17.41
N GLU A 66 0.36 -1.03 -17.51
CA GLU A 66 1.49 -1.57 -16.77
C GLU A 66 1.61 -1.06 -15.33
N LEU A 67 0.89 0.00 -14.97
CA LEU A 67 0.94 0.54 -13.61
C LEU A 67 0.24 -0.37 -12.61
N LEU A 68 0.91 -0.53 -11.47
CA LEU A 68 0.37 -1.20 -10.31
C LEU A 68 -0.76 -0.40 -9.69
N LYS A 69 -1.89 -1.07 -9.44
CA LYS A 69 -2.99 -0.49 -8.67
C LYS A 69 -2.60 -0.47 -7.20
N THR A 70 -2.55 0.71 -6.59
CA THR A 70 -2.24 0.82 -5.17
C THR A 70 -3.53 0.80 -4.35
N LEU A 71 -3.63 -0.18 -3.45
CA LEU A 71 -4.71 -0.34 -2.49
C LEU A 71 -4.23 0.06 -1.10
N VAL A 72 -5.18 0.44 -0.26
CA VAL A 72 -5.00 0.73 1.15
C VAL A 72 -5.73 -0.32 1.95
N PHE A 73 -4.98 -1.10 2.73
CA PHE A 73 -5.56 -1.87 3.83
C PHE A 73 -5.62 -0.96 5.04
N LYS A 74 -6.81 -0.45 5.35
CA LYS A 74 -7.05 0.26 6.60
C LYS A 74 -7.11 -0.76 7.72
N ILE A 75 -6.26 -0.59 8.72
CA ILE A 75 -6.05 -1.52 9.81
C ILE A 75 -6.73 -0.96 11.06
N ARG A 76 -7.41 -1.83 11.80
CA ARG A 76 -8.08 -1.46 13.06
C ARG A 76 -7.08 -0.98 14.11
N ASP A 77 -7.50 -0.04 14.95
CA ASP A 77 -6.64 0.55 15.98
C ASP A 77 -6.12 -0.50 16.97
N GLU A 78 -6.93 -1.49 17.34
CA GLU A 78 -6.52 -2.57 18.25
C GLU A 78 -5.44 -3.47 17.62
N ALA A 79 -5.48 -3.63 16.30
CA ALA A 79 -4.46 -4.36 15.55
C ALA A 79 -3.18 -3.54 15.43
N ILE A 80 -3.29 -2.23 15.19
CA ILE A 80 -2.14 -1.31 15.20
C ILE A 80 -1.43 -1.30 16.56
N ALA A 81 -2.18 -1.24 17.66
CA ALA A 81 -1.64 -1.27 19.03
C ALA A 81 -0.85 -2.56 19.35
N LYS A 82 -1.05 -3.62 18.57
CA LYS A 82 -0.32 -4.89 18.67
C LYS A 82 0.65 -5.11 17.50
N SER A 83 0.92 -4.06 16.73
CA SER A 83 1.79 -4.09 15.55
C SER A 83 1.39 -5.15 14.51
N HIS A 84 0.11 -5.52 14.45
CA HIS A 84 -0.38 -6.45 13.46
C HIS A 84 -0.42 -5.80 12.08
N ARG A 85 0.06 -6.53 11.08
CA ARG A 85 0.02 -6.16 9.66
C ARG A 85 -0.46 -7.37 8.84
N PRO A 86 -1.36 -7.21 7.85
CA PRO A 86 -1.87 -8.30 7.01
C PRO A 86 -0.86 -8.94 6.03
N MET A 87 0.38 -9.22 6.46
CA MET A 87 1.49 -9.62 5.59
C MET A 87 1.23 -10.94 4.84
N THR A 88 0.72 -11.96 5.53
CA THR A 88 0.37 -13.25 4.90
C THR A 88 -0.76 -13.10 3.90
N LEU A 89 -1.71 -12.18 4.14
CA LEU A 89 -2.80 -11.94 3.18
C LEU A 89 -2.26 -11.22 1.94
N ALA A 90 -1.37 -10.25 2.11
CA ALA A 90 -0.70 -9.57 1.01
C ALA A 90 0.10 -10.58 0.16
N SER A 91 0.85 -11.47 0.81
CA SER A 91 1.58 -12.54 0.12
C SER A 91 0.66 -13.52 -0.61
N ASP A 92 -0.40 -14.02 0.03
CA ASP A 92 -1.39 -14.92 -0.61
C ASP A 92 -2.11 -14.25 -1.79
N GLY A 93 -2.33 -12.93 -1.70
CA GLY A 93 -2.92 -12.11 -2.75
C GLY A 93 -1.96 -11.73 -3.89
N ASN A 94 -0.69 -12.15 -3.82
CA ASN A 94 0.37 -11.74 -4.73
C ASN A 94 0.47 -10.20 -4.83
N LEU A 95 0.51 -9.54 -3.67
CA LEU A 95 0.62 -8.09 -3.55
C LEU A 95 2.04 -7.68 -3.16
N GLU A 96 2.48 -6.56 -3.73
CA GLU A 96 3.73 -5.93 -3.38
C GLU A 96 3.53 -4.90 -2.28
N ILE A 97 4.35 -4.91 -1.25
CA ILE A 97 4.21 -3.96 -0.14
C ILE A 97 4.80 -2.62 -0.57
N ALA A 98 3.98 -1.56 -0.50
CA ALA A 98 4.36 -0.21 -0.92
C ALA A 98 4.69 0.72 0.26
N GLY A 99 4.51 0.24 1.49
CA GLY A 99 4.76 0.98 2.73
C GLY A 99 3.47 1.35 3.46
N HIS A 100 3.43 2.57 4.02
CA HIS A 100 2.31 3.05 4.85
C HIS A 100 1.95 4.49 4.48
N GLY A 101 0.64 4.77 4.40
CA GLY A 101 0.11 6.12 4.20
C GLY A 101 0.05 6.85 5.54
N LYS A 102 -0.97 6.53 6.34
CA LYS A 102 -1.06 6.80 7.78
C LYS A 102 -0.61 5.60 8.63
N ILE A 103 -0.50 5.79 9.94
CA ILE A 103 -0.07 4.73 10.89
C ILE A 103 -0.95 3.47 10.80
N ASN A 104 -2.23 3.65 10.51
CA ASN A 104 -3.23 2.61 10.37
C ASN A 104 -3.48 2.18 8.92
N GLU A 105 -2.66 2.60 7.98
CA GLU A 105 -2.83 2.29 6.56
C GLU A 105 -1.61 1.54 6.05
N MET A 106 -1.82 0.32 5.59
CA MET A 106 -0.81 -0.43 4.84
C MET A 106 -1.09 -0.30 3.35
N LEU A 107 -0.12 0.22 2.61
CA LEU A 107 -0.20 0.39 1.16
C LEU A 107 0.32 -0.88 0.48
N VAL A 108 -0.44 -1.39 -0.47
CA VAL A 108 -0.09 -2.58 -1.25
C VAL A 108 -0.35 -2.34 -2.73
N ALA A 109 0.60 -2.71 -3.57
CA ALA A 109 0.45 -2.72 -5.02
C ALA A 109 -0.13 -4.05 -5.49
N ALA A 110 -1.05 -3.96 -6.44
CA ALA A 110 -1.71 -5.09 -7.04
C ALA A 110 -1.58 -5.02 -8.56
N HIS A 111 -1.13 -6.12 -9.16
CA HIS A 111 -1.30 -6.34 -10.60
C HIS A 111 -2.74 -6.75 -10.91
N SER A 112 -3.11 -6.75 -12.19
CA SER A 112 -4.41 -7.27 -12.65
C SER A 112 -4.67 -8.71 -12.21
N ALA A 113 -3.64 -9.57 -12.20
CA ALA A 113 -3.73 -10.95 -11.71
C ALA A 113 -3.96 -11.03 -10.19
N SER A 114 -3.37 -10.09 -9.42
CA SER A 114 -3.47 -10.06 -7.95
C SER A 114 -4.90 -9.85 -7.47
N TYR A 115 -5.75 -9.18 -8.26
CA TYR A 115 -7.18 -9.02 -7.96
C TYR A 115 -7.86 -10.37 -7.67
N ARG A 116 -7.70 -11.35 -8.57
CA ARG A 116 -8.36 -12.66 -8.44
C ARG A 116 -7.81 -13.45 -7.25
N SER A 117 -6.48 -13.43 -7.07
CA SER A 117 -5.82 -14.11 -5.95
C SER A 117 -6.25 -13.53 -4.61
N LEU A 118 -6.26 -12.20 -4.47
CA LEU A 118 -6.69 -11.52 -3.25
C LEU A 118 -8.17 -11.76 -2.96
N LYS A 119 -9.04 -11.66 -3.97
CA LYS A 119 -10.49 -11.93 -3.80
C LYS A 119 -10.75 -13.37 -3.37
N THR A 120 -10.02 -14.32 -3.95
CA THR A 120 -10.06 -15.74 -3.55
C THR A 120 -9.56 -15.92 -2.11
N ALA A 121 -8.50 -15.22 -1.72
CA ALA A 121 -7.99 -15.26 -0.36
C ALA A 121 -9.01 -14.72 0.66
N ILE A 122 -9.66 -13.60 0.34
CA ILE A 122 -10.68 -12.97 1.18
C ILE A 122 -11.90 -13.87 1.34
N LEU A 123 -12.40 -14.49 0.28
CA LEU A 123 -13.63 -15.30 0.34
C LEU A 123 -13.38 -16.72 0.88
N ASN A 124 -12.34 -17.39 0.39
CA ASN A 124 -12.26 -18.84 0.50
C ASN A 124 -11.21 -19.35 1.50
N ARG A 125 -10.16 -18.57 1.80
CA ARG A 125 -9.07 -19.07 2.66
C ARG A 125 -9.47 -19.06 4.13
N GLN A 126 -9.32 -20.22 4.77
CA GLN A 126 -9.75 -20.46 6.15
C GLN A 126 -8.59 -20.68 7.14
N THR A 127 -7.33 -20.53 6.70
CA THR A 127 -6.18 -20.71 7.58
C THR A 127 -6.20 -19.71 8.73
N LYS A 128 -5.66 -20.10 9.90
CA LYS A 128 -5.61 -19.22 11.08
C LYS A 128 -4.87 -17.91 10.77
N ALA A 129 -3.77 -17.97 10.04
CA ALA A 129 -3.00 -16.79 9.63
C ALA A 129 -3.83 -15.82 8.77
N ILE A 130 -4.57 -16.34 7.78
CA ILE A 130 -5.42 -15.51 6.94
C ILE A 130 -6.59 -14.93 7.73
N LYS A 131 -7.27 -15.72 8.57
CA LYS A 131 -8.34 -15.20 9.44
C LYS A 131 -7.85 -14.09 10.36
N ASN A 132 -6.68 -14.24 10.95
CA ASN A 132 -6.08 -13.20 11.80
C ASN A 132 -5.80 -11.92 11.00
N ASN A 133 -5.21 -12.05 9.81
CA ASN A 133 -4.93 -10.91 8.94
C ASN A 133 -6.19 -10.21 8.46
N LEU A 134 -7.19 -10.97 8.01
CA LEU A 134 -8.50 -10.44 7.64
C LEU A 134 -9.10 -9.69 8.83
N SER A 135 -9.12 -10.29 10.02
CA SER A 135 -9.70 -9.63 11.20
C SER A 135 -9.04 -8.29 11.58
N ALA A 136 -7.77 -8.10 11.21
CA ALA A 136 -7.06 -6.84 11.43
C ALA A 136 -7.49 -5.72 10.47
N ILE A 137 -8.12 -6.06 9.34
CA ILE A 137 -8.55 -5.10 8.32
C ILE A 137 -9.92 -4.51 8.71
N GLU A 138 -10.02 -3.20 8.61
CA GLU A 138 -11.26 -2.44 8.78
C GLU A 138 -11.96 -2.27 7.42
N SER A 139 -11.20 -1.82 6.43
CA SER A 139 -11.65 -1.59 5.05
C SER A 139 -10.52 -1.78 4.03
N ILE A 140 -10.90 -2.05 2.79
CA ILE A 140 -10.03 -1.95 1.61
C ILE A 140 -10.42 -0.70 0.82
N GLU A 141 -9.48 0.18 0.56
CA GLU A 141 -9.74 1.46 -0.11
C GLU A 141 -8.77 1.69 -1.29
N PRO A 142 -9.18 2.44 -2.32
CA PRO A 142 -8.28 2.82 -3.42
C PRO A 142 -7.33 3.95 -3.01
N TRP A 143 -6.09 3.92 -3.51
CA TRP A 143 -5.16 5.06 -3.41
C TRP A 143 -5.35 6.05 -4.57
N THR A 144 -6.41 6.84 -4.50
CA THR A 144 -6.84 7.76 -5.58
C THR A 144 -5.98 9.02 -5.67
N ALA A 145 -6.20 9.81 -6.74
CA ALA A 145 -5.51 11.08 -6.97
C ALA A 145 -5.67 12.07 -5.79
N GLU A 146 -6.86 12.14 -5.19
CA GLU A 146 -7.15 13.02 -4.05
C GLU A 146 -6.35 12.64 -2.80
N ARG A 147 -5.95 11.36 -2.68
CA ARG A 147 -5.04 10.90 -1.62
C ARG A 147 -3.57 11.23 -1.92
N LYS A 148 -3.20 11.36 -3.19
CA LYS A 148 -1.84 11.73 -3.64
C LYS A 148 -1.57 13.22 -3.43
N THR A 149 -2.56 14.07 -3.70
CA THR A 149 -2.45 15.53 -3.64
C THR A 149 -3.81 16.18 -3.42
N SER A 150 -3.86 17.26 -2.62
CA SER A 150 -5.03 18.13 -2.52
C SER A 150 -5.08 19.20 -3.62
N LEU A 151 -4.01 19.32 -4.41
CA LEU A 151 -3.86 20.29 -5.48
C LEU A 151 -4.15 19.66 -6.84
N SER A 152 -4.82 20.41 -7.70
CA SER A 152 -5.00 20.06 -9.11
C SER A 152 -3.68 20.12 -9.88
N SER A 153 -3.65 19.46 -11.04
CA SER A 153 -2.49 19.50 -11.95
C SER A 153 -2.10 20.93 -12.34
N ASP A 154 -3.08 21.81 -12.58
CA ASP A 154 -2.84 23.21 -12.94
C ASP A 154 -2.22 24.01 -11.79
N GLU A 155 -2.61 23.71 -10.55
CA GLU A 155 -2.00 24.32 -9.37
C GLU A 155 -0.55 23.84 -9.19
N LEU A 156 -0.31 22.53 -9.35
CA LEU A 156 1.03 21.94 -9.25
C LEU A 156 2.01 22.56 -10.26
N VAL A 157 1.58 22.79 -11.50
CA VAL A 157 2.43 23.41 -12.55
C VAL A 157 2.79 24.86 -12.22
N ARG A 158 1.93 25.58 -11.49
CA ARG A 158 2.18 26.98 -11.10
C ARG A 158 3.05 27.10 -9.85
N MET A 159 3.28 26.02 -9.12
CA MET A 159 4.14 26.04 -7.94
C MET A 159 5.61 26.24 -8.33
N LYS A 160 6.29 27.13 -7.61
CA LYS A 160 7.74 27.34 -7.80
C LYS A 160 8.59 26.14 -7.36
N SER A 161 8.07 25.33 -6.45
CA SER A 161 8.72 24.15 -5.90
C SER A 161 7.69 23.20 -5.32
N ILE A 162 7.88 21.90 -5.52
CA ILE A 162 7.05 20.84 -4.95
C ILE A 162 7.90 19.89 -4.11
N TYR A 163 7.34 19.41 -3.01
CA TYR A 163 7.93 18.31 -2.24
C TYR A 163 7.25 17.01 -2.66
N VAL A 164 8.02 16.09 -3.22
CA VAL A 164 7.53 14.78 -3.65
C VAL A 164 8.03 13.72 -2.68
N ARG A 165 7.11 13.00 -2.04
CA ARG A 165 7.43 11.81 -1.26
C ARG A 165 7.31 10.59 -2.16
N LEU A 166 8.43 10.01 -2.54
CA LEU A 166 8.45 8.74 -3.25
C LEU A 166 8.22 7.60 -2.25
N PHE A 167 7.37 6.66 -2.61
CA PHE A 167 7.30 5.35 -1.97
C PHE A 167 8.00 4.34 -2.87
N ARG A 168 8.62 3.32 -2.28
CA ARG A 168 9.22 2.20 -3.01
C ARG A 168 8.41 0.97 -2.70
N TYR A 169 8.13 0.18 -3.74
CA TYR A 169 7.61 -1.16 -3.54
C TYR A 169 8.74 -2.05 -3.02
N ASN A 170 8.44 -3.06 -2.21
CA ASN A 170 9.47 -3.96 -1.70
C ASN A 170 9.96 -4.96 -2.75
N GLY A 171 9.16 -5.28 -3.78
CA GLY A 171 9.57 -6.08 -4.93
C GLY A 171 10.38 -5.27 -5.94
N ASP A 172 11.55 -5.78 -6.32
CA ASP A 172 12.43 -5.14 -7.30
C ASP A 172 11.73 -5.00 -8.68
N ASP A 173 10.90 -5.96 -9.06
CA ASP A 173 10.14 -5.96 -10.31
C ASP A 173 9.12 -4.80 -10.38
N ALA A 174 8.53 -4.44 -9.25
CA ALA A 174 7.59 -3.32 -9.13
C ALA A 174 8.26 -1.94 -9.19
N ASN A 175 9.59 -1.88 -9.12
CA ASN A 175 10.38 -0.64 -9.21
C ASN A 175 11.19 -0.53 -10.51
N GLN A 176 11.07 -1.48 -11.44
CA GLN A 176 11.77 -1.40 -12.72
C GLN A 176 11.22 -0.22 -13.51
N LYS A 177 12.13 0.57 -14.10
CA LYS A 177 11.76 1.73 -14.91
C LYS A 177 11.03 1.25 -16.17
N ILE A 178 9.87 1.82 -16.43
CA ILE A 178 9.26 1.88 -17.77
C ILE A 178 10.17 2.75 -18.65
#